data_AF-A0A7W0JMX7-F1
#
_entry.id   AF-A0A7W0JMX7-F1
#
_cell.length_a   1.000
_cell.length_b   1.000
_cell.length_c   1.000
_cell.angle_alpha   90.00
_cell.angle_beta   90.00
_cell.angle_gamma   90.00
#
_symmetry.space_group_name_H-M   'P 1'
#
loop_
_entity.id
_entity.type
_entity.pdbx_description
1 polymer ?
#
loop_
_entity_poly.entity_id
_entity_poly.type
_entity_poly.pdbx_seq_one_letter_code
_entity_poly.pdbx_strand_id
1 'polypeptide(L)'
;MRTSGQGISPTADRGVIGRVRLSLALVVLALPALAPAATSTSVARHSKQQAEINLLHASKVLASWRAGLVDPRTKLLRGNTTAVCQGRGRPIQARFPRFACAIRNRTHIVSVRYLAQSKGGFEVRKLSVRRRAAP
;
A
#
# COMPACT_ATOMS: atom_id res chain seq x y z
N MET A 1 -6.79 -100.42 23.77
CA MET A 1 -8.22 -100.41 23.42
C MET A 1 -8.73 -98.97 23.47
N ARG A 2 -9.22 -98.46 22.33
CA ARG A 2 -10.01 -97.24 22.07
C ARG A 2 -9.60 -95.91 22.72
N THR A 3 -8.82 -95.14 21.96
CA THR A 3 -8.83 -93.67 21.92
C THR A 3 -9.78 -93.23 20.80
N SER A 4 -10.80 -92.41 21.10
CA SER A 4 -11.58 -91.68 20.10
C SER A 4 -12.25 -90.47 20.75
N GLY A 5 -12.03 -89.29 20.17
CA GLY A 5 -12.61 -88.04 20.62
C GLY A 5 -11.87 -86.82 20.07
N GLN A 6 -11.74 -86.72 18.75
CA GLN A 6 -11.31 -85.50 18.07
C GLN A 6 -12.43 -84.46 18.14
N GLY A 7 -12.21 -83.35 18.84
CA GLY A 7 -12.99 -82.13 18.73
C GLY A 7 -12.19 -81.08 17.96
N ILE A 8 -12.67 -80.72 16.78
CA ILE A 8 -12.10 -79.67 15.93
C ILE A 8 -12.78 -78.35 16.33
N SER A 9 -12.00 -77.37 16.78
CA SER A 9 -12.43 -75.97 16.86
C SER A 9 -11.49 -75.11 16.03
N PRO A 10 -11.95 -74.51 14.92
CA PRO A 10 -11.20 -73.51 14.19
C PRO A 10 -11.71 -72.12 14.59
N THR A 11 -11.07 -71.47 15.55
CA THR A 11 -11.25 -70.02 15.78
C THR A 11 -10.11 -69.28 15.11
N ALA A 12 -10.40 -68.87 13.88
CA ALA A 12 -9.62 -67.90 13.13
C ALA A 12 -9.80 -66.51 13.76
N ASP A 13 -8.85 -66.09 14.61
CA ASP A 13 -8.77 -64.70 15.06
C ASP A 13 -8.17 -63.80 13.96
N ARG A 14 -9.01 -63.46 12.99
CA ARG A 14 -8.86 -62.27 12.14
C ARG A 14 -9.26 -61.05 12.98
N GLY A 15 -8.31 -60.49 13.70
CA GLY A 15 -8.57 -59.34 14.58
C GLY A 15 -7.46 -58.30 14.67
N VAL A 16 -6.44 -58.32 13.82
CA VAL A 16 -5.31 -57.35 13.87
C VAL A 16 -5.42 -56.31 12.75
N ILE A 17 -6.63 -55.99 12.29
CA ILE A 17 -6.87 -54.93 11.30
C ILE A 17 -8.03 -54.06 11.79
N GLY A 18 -7.89 -53.49 12.99
CA GLY A 18 -8.96 -52.68 13.59
C GLY A 18 -8.50 -51.59 14.55
N ARG A 19 -7.19 -51.30 14.63
CA ARG A 19 -6.65 -50.33 15.59
C ARG A 19 -5.59 -49.39 14.99
N VAL A 20 -5.61 -49.16 13.68
CA VAL A 20 -4.74 -48.19 12.98
C VAL A 20 -5.58 -47.13 12.25
N ARG A 21 -6.79 -46.84 12.75
CA ARG A 21 -7.66 -45.78 12.19
C ARG A 21 -8.20 -44.80 13.23
N LEU A 22 -7.57 -44.73 14.40
CA LEU A 22 -8.00 -43.80 15.47
C LEU A 22 -6.88 -42.90 16.01
N SER A 23 -5.75 -42.81 15.32
CA SER A 23 -4.62 -41.94 15.73
C SER A 23 -4.34 -40.83 14.72
N LEU A 24 -4.95 -40.87 13.53
CA LEU A 24 -4.76 -39.85 12.48
C LEU A 24 -5.86 -38.77 12.48
N ALA A 25 -6.81 -38.82 13.40
CA ALA A 25 -7.87 -37.81 13.51
C ALA A 25 -7.48 -36.66 14.46
N LEU A 26 -6.48 -36.84 15.33
CA LEU A 26 -6.12 -35.86 16.36
C LEU A 26 -4.99 -34.88 15.96
N VAL A 27 -4.26 -35.16 14.88
CA VAL A 27 -3.21 -34.24 14.36
C VAL A 27 -3.80 -33.13 13.50
N VAL A 28 -5.06 -33.26 13.05
CA VAL A 28 -5.73 -32.26 12.21
C VAL A 28 -6.25 -31.05 13.01
N LEU A 29 -6.30 -31.15 14.35
CA LEU A 29 -6.81 -30.09 15.23
C LEU A 29 -5.74 -29.09 15.72
N ALA A 30 -4.47 -29.24 15.31
CA ALA A 30 -3.35 -28.43 15.83
C ALA A 30 -2.69 -27.51 14.79
N LEU A 31 -3.37 -27.16 13.70
CA LEU A 31 -2.97 -26.02 12.87
C LEU A 31 -4.12 -25.01 12.81
N PRO A 32 -4.25 -24.08 13.78
CA PRO A 32 -4.90 -22.83 13.44
C PRO A 32 -4.04 -22.23 12.32
N ALA A 33 -4.63 -22.18 11.14
CA ALA A 33 -4.10 -21.52 9.98
C ALA A 33 -3.43 -20.20 10.41
N LEU A 34 -2.12 -20.11 10.21
CA LEU A 34 -1.42 -18.84 10.01
C LEU A 34 -1.98 -18.23 8.73
N ALA A 35 -3.25 -17.85 8.75
CA ALA A 35 -3.82 -17.00 7.73
C ALA A 35 -3.05 -15.68 7.86
N PRO A 36 -2.33 -15.24 6.83
CA PRO A 36 -1.74 -13.92 6.87
C PRO A 36 -2.90 -12.94 7.07
N ALA A 37 -2.94 -12.30 8.24
CA ALA A 37 -3.85 -11.19 8.47
C ALA A 37 -3.57 -10.19 7.36
N ALA A 38 -4.50 -10.06 6.41
CA ALA A 38 -4.40 -9.13 5.31
C ALA A 38 -4.20 -7.75 5.91
N THR A 39 -2.94 -7.30 5.94
CA THR A 39 -2.60 -6.00 6.49
C THR A 39 -3.21 -5.00 5.54
N SER A 40 -4.36 -4.45 5.90
CA SER A 40 -5.01 -3.45 5.08
C SER A 40 -4.04 -2.28 4.96
N THR A 41 -3.39 -2.17 3.80
CA THR A 41 -2.53 -1.02 3.50
C THR A 41 -3.44 0.19 3.42
N SER A 42 -3.58 0.87 4.56
CA SER A 42 -4.34 2.10 4.65
C SER A 42 -3.80 3.07 3.61
N VAL A 43 -4.65 3.45 2.66
CA VAL A 43 -4.28 4.42 1.63
C VAL A 43 -3.95 5.74 2.33
N ALA A 44 -2.71 6.21 2.17
CA ALA A 44 -2.29 7.47 2.75
C ALA A 44 -3.11 8.64 2.21
N ARG A 45 -3.39 9.63 3.06
CA ARG A 45 -4.19 10.80 2.71
C ARG A 45 -3.64 12.03 3.39
N HIS A 46 -3.54 13.13 2.65
CA HIS A 46 -3.13 14.43 3.16
C HIS A 46 -4.28 15.42 3.09
N SER A 47 -4.20 16.50 3.86
CA SER A 47 -5.06 17.66 3.66
C SER A 47 -4.57 18.46 2.44
N LYS A 48 -5.44 19.32 1.90
CA LYS A 48 -5.06 20.27 0.83
C LYS A 48 -3.85 21.12 1.23
N GLN A 49 -3.91 21.74 2.41
CA GLN A 49 -2.86 22.61 2.92
C GLN A 49 -1.53 21.87 3.08
N GLN A 50 -1.56 20.63 3.57
CA GLN A 50 -0.35 19.79 3.68
C GLN A 50 0.26 19.53 2.30
N ALA A 51 -0.55 19.23 1.28
CA ALA A 51 -0.05 18.99 -0.07
C ALA A 51 0.60 20.25 -0.67
N GLU A 52 0.00 21.42 -0.45
CA GLU A 52 0.53 22.71 -0.92
C GLU A 52 1.88 23.06 -0.26
N ILE A 53 1.97 22.92 1.08
CA ILE A 53 3.22 23.15 1.82
C ILE A 53 4.30 22.15 1.39
N ASN A 54 3.97 20.86 1.30
CA ASN A 54 4.90 19.82 0.87
C ASN A 54 5.46 20.11 -0.52
N LEU A 55 4.63 20.58 -1.46
CA LEU A 55 5.08 20.96 -2.80
C LEU A 55 6.05 22.13 -2.76
N LEU A 56 5.78 23.17 -1.96
CA LEU A 56 6.66 24.33 -1.84
C LEU A 56 8.00 23.96 -1.15
N HIS A 57 7.98 23.01 -0.22
CA HIS A 57 9.18 22.53 0.44
C HIS A 57 10.00 21.54 -0.40
N ALA A 58 9.42 20.99 -1.48
CA ALA A 58 10.10 20.05 -2.39
C ALA A 58 11.09 20.75 -3.37
N SER A 59 11.86 21.74 -2.90
CA SER A 59 12.71 22.61 -3.73
C SER A 59 13.67 21.84 -4.64
N LYS A 60 14.26 20.73 -4.16
CA LYS A 60 15.14 19.86 -4.95
C LYS A 60 14.42 19.26 -6.18
N VAL A 61 13.18 18.81 -5.99
CA VAL A 61 12.36 18.26 -7.07
C VAL A 61 11.92 19.36 -8.03
N LEU A 62 11.53 20.53 -7.51
CA LEU A 62 11.17 21.66 -8.35
C LEU A 62 12.35 22.18 -9.18
N ALA A 63 13.56 22.16 -8.61
CA ALA A 63 14.78 22.56 -9.28
C ALA A 63 15.14 21.62 -10.45
N SER A 64 14.94 20.31 -10.28
CA SER A 64 15.26 19.32 -11.32
C SER A 64 14.39 19.52 -12.58
N TRP A 65 13.21 20.11 -12.45
CA TRP A 65 12.32 20.36 -13.58
C TRP A 65 12.75 21.50 -14.49
N ARG A 66 13.68 22.35 -14.05
CA ARG A 66 14.18 23.54 -14.78
C ARG A 66 13.05 24.43 -15.33
N ALA A 67 11.93 24.52 -14.60
CA ALA A 67 10.70 25.18 -15.05
C ALA A 67 10.58 26.66 -14.63
N GLY A 68 11.68 27.31 -14.27
CA GLY A 68 11.67 28.71 -13.85
C GLY A 68 10.99 28.99 -12.49
N LEU A 69 10.73 27.97 -11.68
CA LEU A 69 10.16 28.10 -10.33
C LEU A 69 11.23 28.35 -9.24
N VAL A 70 12.44 27.83 -9.46
CA VAL A 70 13.56 27.89 -8.53
C VAL A 70 14.64 28.78 -9.14
N ASP A 71 15.34 29.54 -8.30
CA ASP A 71 16.52 30.28 -8.72
C ASP A 71 17.70 29.30 -8.90
N PRO A 72 18.34 29.25 -10.08
CA PRO A 72 19.40 28.29 -10.36
C PRO A 72 20.67 28.51 -9.53
N ARG A 73 20.90 29.73 -9.02
CA ARG A 73 22.07 30.10 -8.21
C ARG A 73 21.83 29.75 -6.74
N THR A 74 20.74 30.23 -6.14
CA THR A 74 20.48 30.06 -4.70
C THR A 74 19.78 28.74 -4.36
N LYS A 75 19.23 28.03 -5.35
CA LYS A 75 18.38 26.85 -5.16
C LYS A 75 17.11 27.10 -4.34
N LEU A 76 16.78 28.38 -4.11
CA LEU A 76 15.56 28.78 -3.41
C LEU A 76 14.42 28.96 -4.40
N LEU A 77 13.20 28.76 -3.91
CA LEU A 77 12.00 29.12 -4.65
C LEU A 77 12.02 30.61 -5.00
N ARG A 78 11.68 30.95 -6.24
CA ARG A 78 11.52 32.36 -6.64
C ARG A 78 10.36 32.98 -5.88
N GLY A 79 10.47 34.28 -5.57
CA GLY A 79 9.41 35.03 -4.90
C GLY A 79 8.07 34.96 -5.65
N ASN A 80 6.97 35.09 -4.91
CA ASN A 80 5.60 34.95 -5.40
C ASN A 80 5.27 33.57 -5.99
N THR A 81 6.08 32.54 -5.68
CA THR A 81 5.70 31.17 -6.01
C THR A 81 4.62 30.70 -5.04
N THR A 82 3.49 30.27 -5.60
CA THR A 82 2.35 29.73 -4.84
C THR A 82 1.98 28.36 -5.39
N ALA A 83 1.51 27.47 -4.52
CA ALA A 83 0.95 26.19 -4.90
C ALA A 83 -0.55 26.20 -4.57
N VAL A 84 -1.38 25.75 -5.52
CA VAL A 84 -2.81 25.57 -5.31
C VAL A 84 -3.17 24.14 -5.68
N CYS A 85 -3.77 23.41 -4.76
CA CYS A 85 -4.13 22.01 -4.94
C CYS A 85 -5.63 21.77 -4.87
N GLN A 86 -6.11 20.81 -5.65
CA GLN A 86 -7.46 20.29 -5.60
C GLN A 86 -7.42 18.78 -5.33
N GLY A 87 -8.09 18.35 -4.26
CA GLY A 87 -8.21 16.95 -3.89
C GLY A 87 -8.92 16.11 -4.96
N ARG A 88 -8.46 14.88 -5.15
CA ARG A 88 -9.02 13.92 -6.12
C ARG A 88 -9.24 12.55 -5.47
N GLY A 89 -10.35 11.91 -5.81
CA GLY A 89 -10.81 10.66 -5.21
C GLY A 89 -11.72 10.88 -4.00
N ARG A 90 -12.13 9.78 -3.35
CA ARG A 90 -13.05 9.80 -2.20
C ARG A 90 -12.34 10.42 -0.98
N PRO A 91 -12.84 11.56 -0.44
CA PRO A 91 -12.28 12.14 0.77
C PRO A 91 -12.60 11.29 2.00
N ILE A 92 -11.70 11.31 2.98
CA ILE A 92 -11.97 10.89 4.36
C ILE A 92 -11.54 12.04 5.27
N GLN A 93 -12.46 12.60 6.06
CA GLN A 93 -12.20 13.75 6.94
C GLN A 93 -11.46 14.90 6.21
N ALA A 94 -11.95 15.28 5.01
CA ALA A 94 -11.35 16.29 4.14
C ALA A 94 -9.88 16.01 3.70
N ARG A 95 -9.43 14.76 3.82
CA ARG A 95 -8.11 14.31 3.32
C ARG A 95 -8.28 13.48 2.06
N PHE A 96 -7.35 13.66 1.12
CA PHE A 96 -7.39 13.01 -0.19
C PHE A 96 -6.10 12.22 -0.44
N PRO A 97 -6.18 11.10 -1.18
CA PRO A 97 -4.99 10.32 -1.56
C PRO A 97 -4.24 10.94 -2.75
N ARG A 98 -4.92 11.79 -3.55
CA ARG A 98 -4.41 12.36 -4.80
C ARG A 98 -4.79 13.82 -4.88
N PHE A 99 -3.94 14.62 -5.52
CA PHE A 99 -4.25 16.01 -5.85
C PHE A 99 -3.82 16.36 -7.27
N ALA A 100 -4.60 17.22 -7.91
CA ALA A 100 -4.17 17.98 -9.06
C ALA A 100 -3.76 19.37 -8.54
N CYS A 101 -2.51 19.77 -8.77
CA CYS A 101 -2.02 21.05 -8.27
C CYS A 101 -1.41 21.89 -9.40
N ALA A 102 -1.40 23.20 -9.19
CA ALA A 102 -0.69 24.16 -10.02
C ALA A 102 0.28 24.94 -9.15
N ILE A 103 1.55 24.95 -9.53
CA ILE A 103 2.59 25.79 -8.92
C ILE A 103 2.83 26.95 -9.88
N ARG A 104 2.62 28.17 -9.41
CA ARG A 104 2.67 29.37 -10.26
C ARG A 104 3.55 30.43 -9.64
N ASN A 105 4.26 31.16 -10.49
CA ASN A 105 4.89 32.42 -10.12
C ASN A 105 4.49 33.50 -11.14
N ARG A 106 5.25 34.60 -11.22
CA ARG A 106 4.96 35.69 -12.17
C ARG A 106 5.06 35.26 -13.63
N THR A 107 5.95 34.31 -13.96
CA THR A 107 6.32 33.99 -15.34
C THR A 107 5.92 32.60 -15.80
N HIS A 108 5.67 31.67 -14.87
CA HIS A 108 5.42 30.26 -15.17
C HIS A 108 4.26 29.69 -14.35
N ILE A 109 3.58 28.72 -14.93
CA ILE A 109 2.60 27.84 -14.30
C ILE A 109 3.02 26.41 -14.60
N VAL A 110 3.16 25.60 -13.55
CA VAL A 110 3.52 24.19 -13.63
C VAL A 110 2.38 23.36 -13.05
N SER A 111 1.74 22.57 -13.90
CA SER A 111 0.72 21.62 -13.46
C SER A 111 1.38 20.33 -12.99
N VAL A 112 0.95 19.82 -11.84
CA VAL A 112 1.53 18.63 -11.21
C VAL A 112 0.44 17.68 -10.70
N ARG A 113 0.74 16.39 -10.73
CA ARG A 113 0.01 15.37 -10.00
C ARG A 113 0.76 15.07 -8.70
N TYR A 114 0.03 15.05 -7.60
CA TYR A 114 0.53 14.72 -6.28
C TYR A 114 -0.16 13.46 -5.76
N LEU A 115 0.61 12.55 -5.19
CA LEU A 115 0.16 11.30 -4.58
C LEU A 115 0.64 11.25 -3.14
N ALA A 116 -0.27 11.12 -2.19
CA ALA A 116 0.09 10.90 -0.79
C ALA A 116 0.60 9.47 -0.62
N GLN A 117 1.71 9.29 0.11
CA GLN A 117 2.27 7.97 0.42
C GLN A 117 2.26 7.72 1.93
N SER A 118 2.33 6.45 2.29
CA SER A 118 2.43 6.00 3.68
C SER A 118 3.67 6.61 4.35
N LYS A 119 3.69 6.66 5.69
CA LYS A 119 4.81 7.22 6.49
C LYS A 119 5.07 8.73 6.24
N GLY A 120 4.06 9.48 5.82
CA GLY A 120 4.16 10.93 5.59
C GLY A 120 4.87 11.33 4.29
N GLY A 121 5.23 10.35 3.45
CA GLY A 121 5.84 10.60 2.15
C GLY A 121 4.85 11.11 1.10
N PHE A 122 5.37 11.53 -0.04
CA PHE A 122 4.56 11.87 -1.20
C PHE A 122 5.36 11.71 -2.49
N GLU A 123 4.64 11.45 -3.57
CA GLU A 123 5.19 11.48 -4.93
C GLU A 123 4.60 12.68 -5.67
N VAL A 124 5.44 13.33 -6.47
CA VAL A 124 5.03 14.41 -7.35
C VAL A 124 5.51 14.15 -8.76
N ARG A 125 4.59 14.29 -9.72
CA ARG A 125 4.86 14.16 -11.14
C ARG A 125 4.50 15.45 -11.87
N LYS A 126 5.47 16.03 -12.57
CA LYS A 126 5.24 17.17 -13.47
C LYS A 126 4.35 16.72 -14.63
N LEU A 127 3.29 17.47 -14.90
CA LEU A 127 2.37 17.20 -16.01
C LEU A 127 2.64 18.14 -17.18
N SER A 128 2.71 19.46 -16.92
CA SER A 128 2.97 20.45 -17.95
C SER A 128 3.61 21.71 -17.38
N VAL A 129 4.26 22.47 -18.25
CA VAL A 129 4.83 23.79 -17.94
C VAL A 129 4.28 24.76 -18.98
N ARG A 130 3.77 25.90 -18.54
CA ARG A 130 3.29 26.99 -19.39
C ARG A 130 3.91 28.29 -18.92
N ARG A 131 4.24 29.18 -19.85
CA ARG A 131 4.54 30.57 -19.49
C ARG A 131 3.24 31.29 -19.17
N ARG A 132 3.27 32.16 -18.18
CA ARG A 132 2.18 33.09 -17.90
C ARG A 132 2.28 34.22 -18.92
N ALA A 133 1.17 34.53 -19.59
CA ALA A 133 1.10 35.76 -20.37
C ALA A 133 1.42 36.94 -19.44
N ALA A 134 2.25 37.86 -19.90
CA ALA A 134 2.44 39.11 -19.18
C ALA A 134 1.06 39.80 -19.05
N PRO A 135 0.72 40.31 -17.85
CA PRO A 135 -0.48 41.13 -17.72
C PRO A 135 -0.42 42.37 -18.61
#